data_AF-A0A1G8SCB2-F1
#
_entry.id   AF-A0A1G8SCB2-F1
#
_cell.length_a   1.000
_cell.length_b   1.000
_cell.length_c   1.000
_cell.angle_alpha   90.00
_cell.angle_beta   90.00
_cell.angle_gamma   90.00
#
_symmetry.space_group_name_H-M   'P 1'
#
loop_
_entity.id
_entity.type
_entity.pdbx_description
1 polymer ?
#
loop_
_entity_poly.entity_id
_entity_poly.type
_entity_poly.pdbx_seq_one_letter_code
_entity_poly.pdbx_strand_id
1 'polypeptide(L)'
;MSDKKKKDYEVGYGKPPKHSQFKKGQSGNPKGRPRNARGVLASVKRELDSKITVREGGRQVTISKAAAMAKRIVASALQGDPKALFTLLKLDPDLYGRLVSEVEAEEQVPGPEAVDFDILRDYFTATEGGDTEDEAGGDTVGEENHEDA
;
A
#
# COMPACT_ATOMS: atom_id res chain seq x y z
N MET A 1 -50.55 -24.35 -36.81
CA MET A 1 -49.17 -23.87 -37.03
C MET A 1 -49.22 -22.79 -38.11
N SER A 2 -49.06 -21.52 -37.74
CA SER A 2 -49.27 -20.37 -38.63
C SER A 2 -47.96 -19.84 -39.19
N ASP A 3 -47.59 -20.32 -40.38
CA ASP A 3 -46.37 -19.90 -41.09
C ASP A 3 -46.48 -18.46 -41.60
N LYS A 4 -46.02 -17.52 -40.77
CA LYS A 4 -46.06 -16.09 -41.06
C LYS A 4 -44.93 -15.73 -42.03
N LYS A 5 -45.17 -15.91 -43.33
CA LYS A 5 -44.27 -15.50 -44.44
C LYS A 5 -43.59 -14.17 -44.10
N LYS A 6 -42.27 -14.20 -43.90
CA LYS A 6 -41.47 -13.01 -43.66
C LYS A 6 -41.59 -12.11 -44.90
N LYS A 7 -42.09 -10.88 -44.72
CA LYS A 7 -42.07 -9.88 -45.80
C LYS A 7 -40.62 -9.64 -46.20
N ASP A 8 -40.31 -9.80 -47.48
CA ASP A 8 -38.99 -9.51 -48.01
C ASP A 8 -38.62 -8.04 -47.74
N TYR A 9 -37.35 -7.82 -47.40
CA TYR A 9 -36.85 -6.50 -47.11
C TYR A 9 -36.50 -5.80 -48.42
N GLU A 10 -37.38 -4.90 -48.85
CA GLU A 10 -37.17 -4.07 -50.03
C GLU A 10 -35.92 -3.17 -49.86
N VAL A 11 -34.92 -3.42 -50.70
CA VAL A 11 -33.66 -2.66 -50.78
C VAL A 11 -33.88 -1.44 -51.67
N GLY A 12 -33.33 -0.29 -51.27
CA GLY A 12 -33.47 0.96 -52.00
C GLY A 12 -32.58 2.06 -51.44
N TYR A 13 -32.76 3.29 -51.91
CA TYR A 13 -31.96 4.43 -51.43
C TYR A 13 -32.10 4.60 -49.90
N GLY A 14 -30.97 4.64 -49.19
CA GLY A 14 -30.93 4.67 -47.72
C GLY A 14 -31.34 3.37 -47.01
N LYS A 15 -31.66 2.29 -47.73
CA LYS A 15 -32.09 0.98 -47.18
C LYS A 15 -31.12 -0.14 -47.59
N PRO A 16 -29.93 -0.24 -46.97
CA PRO A 16 -28.93 -1.24 -47.33
C PRO A 16 -29.38 -2.68 -46.97
N PRO A 17 -28.99 -3.72 -47.72
CA PRO A 17 -29.41 -5.09 -47.47
C PRO A 17 -29.12 -5.58 -46.04
N LYS A 18 -30.09 -6.26 -45.41
CA LYS A 18 -29.98 -6.73 -44.01
C LYS A 18 -28.75 -7.62 -43.73
N HIS A 19 -28.30 -8.41 -44.71
CA HIS A 19 -27.16 -9.31 -44.53
C HIS A 19 -25.80 -8.56 -44.45
N SER A 20 -25.71 -7.33 -44.96
CA SER A 20 -24.49 -6.51 -44.95
C SER A 20 -24.51 -5.38 -43.91
N GLN A 21 -25.60 -5.24 -43.14
CA GLN A 21 -25.67 -4.27 -42.04
C GLN A 21 -24.83 -4.75 -40.84
N PHE A 22 -24.04 -3.85 -40.24
CA PHE A 22 -23.33 -4.14 -39.00
C PHE A 22 -24.33 -4.34 -37.84
N LYS A 23 -24.08 -5.33 -36.98
CA LYS A 23 -24.90 -5.58 -35.79
C LYS A 23 -24.74 -4.42 -34.80
N LYS A 24 -25.85 -3.97 -34.20
CA LYS A 24 -25.83 -2.91 -33.16
C LYS A 24 -24.85 -3.29 -32.04
N GLY A 25 -23.88 -2.41 -31.77
CA GLY A 25 -22.83 -2.63 -30.77
C GLY A 25 -21.54 -3.27 -31.29
N GLN A 26 -21.53 -3.83 -32.51
CA GLN A 26 -20.35 -4.40 -33.14
C GLN A 26 -19.76 -3.41 -34.16
N SER A 27 -18.48 -3.06 -34.00
CA SER A 27 -17.75 -2.29 -35.01
C SER A 27 -17.56 -3.13 -36.28
N GLY A 28 -17.79 -2.54 -37.45
CA GLY A 28 -17.44 -3.15 -38.75
C GLY A 28 -15.94 -3.41 -38.92
N ASN A 29 -15.10 -2.68 -38.17
CA ASN A 29 -13.68 -2.98 -38.01
C ASN A 29 -13.38 -3.29 -36.53
N PRO A 30 -13.37 -4.57 -36.12
CA PRO A 30 -13.04 -4.96 -34.73
C PRO A 30 -11.55 -4.80 -34.40
N LYS A 31 -10.67 -4.66 -35.41
CA LYS A 31 -9.25 -4.29 -35.24
C LYS A 31 -9.05 -2.77 -35.15
N GLY A 32 -10.11 -1.98 -35.30
CA GLY A 32 -10.08 -0.52 -35.15
C GLY A 32 -9.83 -0.07 -33.72
N ARG A 33 -9.54 1.22 -33.52
CA ARG A 33 -9.27 1.79 -32.20
C ARG A 33 -10.45 1.55 -31.23
N PRO A 34 -10.26 0.85 -30.10
CA PRO A 34 -11.37 0.53 -29.20
C PRO A 34 -11.94 1.80 -28.55
N ARG A 35 -13.26 1.79 -28.29
CA ARG A 35 -14.06 2.98 -27.96
C ARG A 35 -13.57 3.77 -26.74
N ASN A 36 -12.88 3.10 -25.81
CA ASN A 36 -12.40 3.66 -24.55
C ASN A 36 -10.88 3.93 -24.53
N ALA A 37 -10.16 3.79 -25.67
CA ALA A 37 -8.72 4.09 -25.75
C ALA A 37 -8.45 5.61 -25.91
N ARG A 38 -9.04 6.43 -25.05
CA ARG A 38 -8.88 7.89 -24.98
C ARG A 38 -8.36 8.26 -23.58
N GLY A 39 -7.34 9.12 -23.52
CA GLY A 39 -6.72 9.57 -22.25
C GLY A 39 -5.25 9.18 -22.12
N VAL A 40 -4.50 9.97 -21.36
CA VAL A 40 -3.04 9.80 -21.14
C VAL A 40 -2.72 8.44 -20.54
N LEU A 41 -3.47 8.00 -19.52
CA LEU A 41 -3.29 6.69 -18.87
C LEU A 41 -3.38 5.51 -19.84
N ALA A 42 -4.28 5.55 -20.82
CA ALA A 42 -4.43 4.50 -21.83
C ALA A 42 -3.25 4.48 -22.83
N SER A 43 -2.67 5.65 -23.14
CA SER A 43 -1.43 5.75 -23.93
C SER A 43 -0.23 5.24 -23.14
N VAL A 44 -0.07 5.66 -21.88
CA VAL A 44 1.01 5.19 -20.99
C VAL A 44 0.95 3.68 -20.82
N LYS A 45 -0.23 3.08 -20.56
CA LYS A 45 -0.36 1.63 -20.45
C LYS A 45 0.07 0.90 -21.73
N ARG A 46 -0.35 1.37 -22.91
CA ARG A 46 0.09 0.79 -24.20
C ARG A 46 1.60 0.91 -24.39
N GLU A 47 2.19 2.03 -23.98
CA GLU A 47 3.63 2.26 -24.07
C GLU A 47 4.40 1.32 -23.14
N LEU A 48 3.91 1.10 -21.92
CA LEU A 48 4.44 0.13 -20.96
C LEU A 48 4.35 -1.32 -21.46
N ASP A 49 3.26 -1.68 -22.15
CA ASP A 49 3.04 -2.99 -22.77
C ASP A 49 3.91 -3.20 -24.03
N SER A 50 4.40 -2.12 -24.66
CA SER A 50 5.22 -2.19 -25.87
C SER A 50 6.53 -2.95 -25.64
N LYS A 51 6.99 -3.64 -26.68
CA LYS A 51 8.19 -4.50 -26.61
C LYS A 51 9.46 -3.73 -26.95
N ILE A 52 10.53 -4.03 -26.23
CA ILE A 52 11.90 -3.56 -26.48
C ILE A 52 12.87 -4.74 -26.42
N THR A 53 13.93 -4.66 -27.21
CA THR A 53 15.05 -5.61 -27.16
C THR A 53 16.07 -5.11 -26.16
N VAL A 54 16.46 -5.96 -25.21
CA VAL A 54 17.43 -5.65 -24.15
C VAL A 54 18.49 -6.75 -24.14
N ARG A 55 19.73 -6.42 -23.74
CA ARG A 55 20.83 -7.40 -23.67
C ARG A 55 21.03 -7.86 -22.22
N GLU A 56 20.86 -9.15 -21.98
CA GLU A 56 20.99 -9.79 -20.66
C GLU A 56 21.89 -11.03 -20.79
N GLY A 57 22.90 -11.16 -19.92
CA GLY A 57 23.82 -12.32 -19.94
C GLY A 57 24.51 -12.55 -21.31
N GLY A 58 24.78 -11.49 -22.06
CA GLY A 58 25.35 -11.55 -23.41
C GLY A 58 24.34 -11.81 -24.53
N ARG A 59 23.14 -12.33 -24.23
CA ARG A 59 22.06 -12.63 -25.19
C ARG A 59 21.10 -11.44 -25.36
N GLN A 60 20.42 -11.37 -26.49
CA GLN A 60 19.34 -10.38 -26.71
C GLN A 60 17.99 -11.02 -26.36
N VAL A 61 17.17 -10.30 -25.58
CA VAL A 61 15.84 -10.76 -25.13
C VAL A 61 14.83 -9.65 -25.36
N THR A 62 13.66 -10.00 -25.90
CA THR A 62 12.56 -9.05 -26.17
C THR A 62 11.54 -9.07 -25.03
N ILE A 63 11.52 -8.02 -24.21
CA ILE A 63 10.62 -7.87 -23.06
C ILE A 63 9.75 -6.62 -23.20
N SER A 64 8.71 -6.46 -22.37
CA SER A 64 7.94 -5.21 -22.35
C SER A 64 8.71 -4.09 -21.65
N LYS A 65 8.42 -2.82 -21.96
CA LYS A 65 9.01 -1.67 -21.25
C LYS A 65 8.70 -1.73 -19.74
N ALA A 66 7.51 -2.15 -19.35
CA ALA A 66 7.16 -2.41 -17.95
C ALA A 66 8.12 -3.40 -17.27
N ALA A 67 8.37 -4.56 -17.89
CA ALA A 67 9.27 -5.57 -17.34
C ALA A 67 10.73 -5.08 -17.27
N ALA A 68 11.19 -4.32 -18.28
CA ALA A 68 12.53 -3.73 -18.27
C ALA A 68 12.70 -2.69 -17.15
N MET A 69 11.69 -1.84 -16.91
CA MET A 69 11.71 -0.90 -15.79
C MET A 69 11.68 -1.60 -14.44
N ALA A 70 10.85 -2.64 -14.27
CA ALA A 70 10.83 -3.44 -13.03
C ALA A 70 12.21 -4.04 -12.73
N LYS A 71 12.86 -4.66 -13.73
CA LYS A 71 14.25 -5.15 -13.60
C LYS A 71 15.23 -4.03 -13.24
N ARG A 72 15.09 -2.83 -13.82
CA ARG A 72 15.95 -1.69 -13.50
C ARG A 72 15.76 -1.19 -12.08
N ILE A 73 14.53 -1.09 -11.60
CA ILE A 73 14.21 -0.66 -10.22
C ILE A 73 14.81 -1.67 -9.23
N VAL A 74 14.59 -2.97 -9.43
CA VAL A 74 15.20 -4.03 -8.59
C VAL A 74 16.72 -3.95 -8.62
N ALA A 75 17.34 -3.79 -9.79
CA ALA A 75 18.80 -3.65 -9.89
C ALA A 75 19.34 -2.42 -9.15
N SER A 76 18.65 -1.27 -9.21
CA SER A 76 19.04 -0.07 -8.45
C SER A 76 18.82 -0.21 -6.95
N ALA A 77 17.75 -0.90 -6.52
CA ALA A 77 17.52 -1.22 -5.11
C ALA A 77 18.60 -2.16 -4.54
N LEU A 78 19.00 -3.19 -5.31
CA LEU A 78 20.12 -4.08 -4.97
C LEU A 78 21.48 -3.36 -4.93
N GLN A 79 21.61 -2.22 -5.61
CA GLN A 79 22.78 -1.32 -5.53
C GLN A 79 22.71 -0.34 -4.35
N GLY A 80 21.67 -0.41 -3.52
CA GLY A 80 21.49 0.45 -2.34
C GLY A 80 20.87 1.82 -2.62
N ASP A 81 20.19 2.03 -3.76
CA ASP A 81 19.42 3.28 -3.97
C ASP A 81 18.15 3.28 -3.09
N PRO A 82 18.06 4.16 -2.06
CA PRO A 82 16.89 4.22 -1.18
C PRO A 82 15.62 4.60 -1.95
N LYS A 83 15.71 5.40 -3.03
CA LYS A 83 14.54 5.76 -3.84
C LYS A 83 14.00 4.55 -4.60
N ALA A 84 14.87 3.67 -5.07
CA ALA A 84 14.48 2.43 -5.71
C ALA A 84 13.82 1.47 -4.70
N LEU A 85 14.38 1.35 -3.49
CA LEU A 85 13.75 0.59 -2.39
C LEU A 85 12.35 1.13 -2.06
N PHE A 86 12.19 2.44 -1.84
CA PHE A 86 10.87 3.04 -1.59
C PHE A 86 9.88 2.91 -2.76
N THR A 87 10.35 2.79 -4.01
CA THR A 87 9.43 2.53 -5.14
C THR A 87 8.99 1.08 -5.21
N LEU A 88 9.82 0.10 -4.79
CA LEU A 88 9.40 -1.30 -4.64
C LEU A 88 8.35 -1.48 -3.54
N LEU A 89 8.60 -0.91 -2.36
CA LEU A 89 7.66 -0.97 -1.23
C LEU A 89 6.29 -0.33 -1.55
N LYS A 90 6.25 0.62 -2.48
CA LYS A 90 5.00 1.22 -3.00
C LYS A 90 4.33 0.42 -4.12
N LEU A 91 5.05 -0.47 -4.80
CA LEU A 91 4.51 -1.30 -5.87
C LEU A 91 3.84 -2.57 -5.34
N ASP A 92 4.33 -3.11 -4.21
CA ASP A 92 3.86 -4.35 -3.63
C ASP A 92 3.56 -4.19 -2.12
N PRO A 93 2.29 -3.86 -1.76
CA PRO A 93 1.86 -3.72 -0.37
C PRO A 93 1.95 -5.04 0.42
N ASP A 94 1.82 -6.19 -0.24
CA ASP A 94 1.89 -7.49 0.41
C ASP A 94 3.36 -7.83 0.78
N LEU A 95 4.31 -7.41 -0.08
CA LEU A 95 5.74 -7.49 0.23
C LEU A 95 6.10 -6.61 1.44
N TYR A 96 5.55 -5.39 1.51
CA TYR A 96 5.72 -4.50 2.67
C TYR A 96 5.15 -5.13 3.95
N GLY A 97 3.92 -5.65 3.89
CA GLY A 97 3.26 -6.30 5.02
C GLY A 97 4.04 -7.51 5.55
N ARG A 98 4.60 -8.34 4.66
CA ARG A 98 5.47 -9.45 5.07
C ARG A 98 6.75 -8.97 5.74
N LEU A 99 7.45 -8.01 5.13
CA LEU A 99 8.70 -7.48 5.69
C LEU A 99 8.50 -6.92 7.10
N VAL A 100 7.41 -6.18 7.31
CA VAL A 100 7.04 -5.67 8.64
C VAL A 100 6.76 -6.82 9.60
N SER A 101 5.96 -7.82 9.21
CA SER A 101 5.67 -8.97 10.09
C SER A 101 6.89 -9.85 10.42
N GLU A 102 7.87 -9.93 9.51
CA GLU A 102 9.12 -10.64 9.74
C GLU A 102 10.02 -9.85 10.71
N VAL A 103 10.15 -8.54 10.53
CA VAL A 103 10.88 -7.66 11.46
C VAL A 103 10.21 -7.62 12.84
N GLU A 104 8.88 -7.53 12.94
CA GLU A 104 8.14 -7.57 14.21
C GLU A 104 8.28 -8.93 14.93
N ALA A 105 8.49 -10.02 14.19
CA ALA A 105 8.76 -11.35 14.76
C ALA A 105 10.22 -11.52 15.21
N GLU A 106 11.19 -10.84 14.57
CA GLU A 106 12.60 -10.82 14.98
C GLU A 106 12.88 -9.81 16.11
N GLU A 107 12.19 -8.65 16.13
CA GLU A 107 12.18 -7.68 17.22
C GLU A 107 11.32 -8.10 18.42
N GLN A 108 10.87 -9.36 18.47
CA GLN A 108 10.18 -9.94 19.61
C GLN A 108 11.19 -10.22 20.77
N VAL A 109 11.82 -9.15 21.25
CA VAL A 109 12.60 -9.13 22.49
C VAL A 109 11.71 -9.72 23.58
N PRO A 110 12.19 -10.69 24.38
CA PRO A 110 11.41 -11.18 25.51
C PRO A 110 11.02 -10.00 26.38
N GLY A 111 9.72 -9.84 26.64
CA GLY A 111 9.23 -8.76 27.50
C GLY A 111 9.91 -8.82 28.87
N PRO A 112 10.15 -7.67 29.52
CA PRO A 112 10.89 -7.61 30.78
C PRO A 112 10.36 -8.63 31.79
N GLU A 113 11.28 -9.36 32.42
CA GLU A 113 10.94 -10.30 33.46
C GLU A 113 10.38 -9.56 34.68
N ALA A 114 9.66 -10.25 35.56
CA ALA A 114 9.15 -9.65 36.80
C ALA A 114 10.28 -8.97 37.62
N VAL A 115 11.48 -9.54 37.58
CA VAL A 115 12.69 -9.03 38.22
C VAL A 115 13.14 -7.68 37.63
N ASP A 116 12.98 -7.45 36.33
CA ASP A 116 13.35 -6.19 35.68
C ASP A 116 12.47 -5.03 36.19
N PHE A 117 11.19 -5.28 36.45
CA PHE A 117 10.29 -4.31 37.07
C PHE A 117 10.65 -4.00 38.53
N ASP A 118 11.12 -5.00 39.29
CA ASP A 118 11.62 -4.79 40.66
C ASP A 118 12.88 -3.92 40.65
N ILE A 119 13.84 -4.19 39.76
CA ILE A 119 15.07 -3.37 39.60
C ILE A 119 14.72 -1.92 39.22
N LEU A 120 13.76 -1.71 38.32
CA LEU A 120 13.33 -0.38 37.91
C LEU A 120 12.63 0.38 39.05
N ARG A 121 11.74 -0.28 39.81
CA ARG A 121 11.10 0.33 40.98
C ARG A 121 12.13 0.78 41.99
N ASP A 122 13.08 -0.10 42.32
CA ASP A 122 14.07 0.16 43.35
C ASP A 122 15.02 1.30 42.91
N TYR A 123 15.36 1.41 41.61
CA TYR A 123 16.08 2.57 41.05
C TYR A 123 15.32 3.88 41.25
N PHE A 124 14.03 3.95 40.89
CA PHE A 124 13.25 5.18 41.05
C PHE A 124 13.12 5.60 42.53
N THR A 125 12.86 4.64 43.43
CA THR A 125 12.79 4.94 44.88
C THR A 125 14.15 5.37 45.46
N ALA A 126 15.26 4.85 44.93
CA ALA A 126 16.60 5.27 45.35
C ALA A 126 16.94 6.69 44.86
N THR A 127 16.40 7.12 43.70
CA THR A 127 16.63 8.49 43.18
C THR A 127 15.73 9.55 43.82
N GLU A 128 14.59 9.18 44.41
CA GLU A 128 13.71 10.12 45.13
C GLU A 128 14.05 10.24 46.63
N GLY A 129 14.94 9.39 47.16
CA GLY A 129 15.33 9.36 48.58
C GLY A 129 16.39 10.38 49.02
N GLY A 130 16.53 11.51 48.32
CA GLY A 130 17.62 12.47 48.54
C GLY A 130 17.21 13.93 48.43
N ASP A 131 16.31 14.38 49.32
CA ASP A 131 16.24 15.76 49.88
C ASP A 131 14.93 15.95 50.67
N THR A 132 14.89 15.58 51.96
CA THR A 132 13.97 16.14 52.98
C THR A 132 14.35 15.73 54.42
N GLU A 133 15.22 16.51 55.06
CA GLU A 133 15.38 16.62 56.52
C GLU A 133 15.11 18.11 56.84
N ASP A 134 14.03 18.45 57.54
CA ASP A 134 13.86 18.58 59.00
C ASP A 134 14.08 20.03 59.51
N GLU A 135 13.03 20.60 60.10
CA GLU A 135 13.09 21.79 60.98
C GLU A 135 12.03 21.61 62.08
N ALA A 136 12.44 21.65 63.35
CA ALA A 136 11.62 21.21 64.48
C ALA A 136 11.69 22.14 65.70
N GLY A 137 10.51 22.48 66.25
CA GLY A 137 10.31 22.63 67.70
C GLY A 137 10.23 24.04 68.32
N GLY A 138 9.40 24.15 69.38
CA GLY A 138 9.24 25.29 70.29
C GLY A 138 7.91 26.05 70.10
N ASP A 139 7.12 26.41 71.13
CA ASP A 139 7.27 26.29 72.60
C ASP A 139 5.86 26.37 73.30
N THR A 140 5.80 26.51 74.62
CA THR A 140 4.67 26.29 75.57
C THR A 140 4.16 27.60 76.23
N VAL A 141 3.19 27.72 77.17
CA VAL A 141 2.50 26.85 78.18
C VAL A 141 1.05 27.37 78.43
N GLY A 142 0.11 26.51 78.86
CA GLY A 142 -1.08 26.89 79.68
C GLY A 142 -2.38 27.26 78.93
N GLU A 143 -3.58 27.29 79.55
CA GLU A 143 -4.01 26.98 80.93
C GLU A 143 -5.55 26.75 80.99
N GLU A 144 -5.99 25.73 81.73
CA GLU A 144 -7.29 25.53 82.45
C GLU A 144 -8.73 25.70 81.84
N ASN A 145 -9.50 24.60 81.96
CA ASN A 145 -10.84 24.42 82.60
C ASN A 145 -12.09 25.31 82.30
N HIS A 146 -13.14 24.69 81.74
CA HIS A 146 -14.51 24.43 82.32
C HIS A 146 -15.44 24.03 81.14
N GLU A 147 -16.12 22.88 81.08
CA GLU A 147 -17.23 22.34 81.91
C GLU A 147 -18.64 22.88 81.55
N ASP A 148 -19.52 21.92 81.21
CA ASP A 148 -20.99 21.89 81.20
C ASP A 148 -21.92 22.63 80.18
N ALA A 149 -22.92 21.82 79.77
CA ALA A 149 -24.29 22.11 79.30
C ALA A 149 -24.53 22.66 77.87
#